data_AF-A0A9P9Z329-F1
#
_entry.id   AF-A0A9P9Z329-F1
#
_cell.length_a   1.000
_cell.length_b   1.000
_cell.length_c   1.000
_cell.angle_alpha   90.00
_cell.angle_beta   90.00
_cell.angle_gamma   90.00
#
_symmetry.space_group_name_H-M   'P 1'
#
loop_
_entity.id
_entity.type
_entity.pdbx_description
1 polymer ?
#
loop_
_entity_poly.entity_id
_entity_poly.type
_entity_poly.pdbx_seq_one_letter_code
_entity_poly.pdbx_strand_id
1 'polypeptide(L)'
;MSSHSSPTEERAEEANGSATGSSLPTTGEIVAVKIRLKRLGKIRAPYYRIVVADSRTKRDGRVIEEIGKYHPTEEPSFIEVDSERAQYWLSVGAQPTEQVTAILKLTGDWGKFKGDKDAKSTVKVREPKAAFQADAAKKSVVKPKAEKKADAPAADEAADAPAETSAE
;
A
#
# COMPACT_ATOMS: atom_id res chain seq x y z
N MET A 1 -6.61 16.29 -76.08
CA MET A 1 -6.43 15.05 -75.29
C MET A 1 -4.94 14.81 -75.17
N SER A 2 -4.29 15.45 -74.20
CA SER A 2 -2.85 15.30 -73.97
C SER A 2 -2.65 14.37 -72.78
N SER A 3 -2.36 13.11 -73.11
CA SER A 3 -2.01 12.05 -72.18
C SER A 3 -0.75 12.44 -71.40
N HIS A 4 -0.92 12.75 -70.12
CA HIS A 4 0.19 12.94 -69.19
C HIS A 4 0.71 11.57 -68.75
N SER A 5 1.90 11.23 -69.25
CA SER A 5 2.71 10.10 -68.86
C SER A 5 3.18 10.27 -67.42
N SER A 6 2.79 9.35 -66.53
CA SER A 6 3.37 9.21 -65.19
C SER A 6 4.76 8.58 -65.29
N PRO A 7 5.79 9.12 -64.63
CA PRO A 7 7.00 8.37 -64.32
C PRO A 7 6.87 7.73 -62.93
N THR A 8 6.89 6.41 -62.93
CA THR A 8 7.19 5.56 -61.77
C THR A 8 8.71 5.51 -61.61
N GLU A 9 9.25 6.01 -60.50
CA GLU A 9 10.62 5.72 -60.04
C GLU A 9 10.62 5.95 -58.51
N GLU A 10 10.50 4.88 -57.73
CA GLU A 10 11.61 4.06 -57.23
C GLU A 10 12.34 4.70 -56.04
N ARG A 11 11.92 4.25 -54.85
CA ARG A 11 12.76 3.84 -53.72
C ARG A 11 13.94 4.75 -53.38
N ALA A 12 13.67 5.77 -52.56
CA ALA A 12 14.65 6.32 -51.65
C ALA A 12 14.69 5.49 -50.35
N GLU A 13 15.88 4.98 -50.10
CA GLU A 13 16.42 4.33 -48.91
C GLU A 13 16.25 5.19 -47.64
N GLU A 14 15.49 4.72 -46.65
CA GLU A 14 15.64 5.15 -45.26
C GLU A 14 16.26 4.01 -44.45
N ALA A 15 17.59 3.91 -44.54
CA ALA A 15 18.41 3.28 -43.53
C ALA A 15 18.77 4.33 -42.47
N ASN A 16 18.02 4.35 -41.37
CA ASN A 16 18.46 4.90 -40.11
C ASN A 16 17.79 4.04 -39.04
N GLY A 17 18.47 3.17 -38.31
CA GLY A 17 19.66 3.49 -37.55
C GLY A 17 19.38 2.92 -36.17
N SER A 18 19.94 1.73 -35.95
CA SER A 18 19.97 1.00 -34.69
C SER A 18 20.11 1.90 -33.47
N ALA A 19 19.13 1.85 -32.57
CA ALA A 19 19.37 1.89 -31.13
C ALA A 19 18.15 1.32 -30.40
N THR A 20 17.99 0.00 -30.44
CA THR A 20 17.32 -0.71 -29.33
C THR A 20 18.24 -0.56 -28.12
N GLY A 21 18.22 0.63 -27.50
CA GLY A 21 18.77 0.86 -26.19
C GLY A 21 17.93 0.05 -25.21
N SER A 22 18.27 -1.22 -25.04
CA SER A 22 17.94 -1.99 -23.87
C SER A 22 18.52 -1.23 -22.68
N SER A 23 17.72 -0.32 -22.13
CA SER A 23 17.94 0.30 -20.83
C SER A 23 17.76 -0.81 -19.81
N LEU A 24 18.84 -1.59 -19.62
CA LEU A 24 19.01 -2.35 -18.40
C LEU A 24 18.85 -1.34 -17.26
N PRO A 25 18.01 -1.63 -16.24
CA PRO A 25 17.86 -0.73 -15.11
C PRO A 25 19.24 -0.55 -14.46
N THR A 26 19.84 0.60 -14.72
CA THR A 26 21.11 1.02 -14.11
C THR A 26 20.99 0.83 -12.61
N THR A 27 22.00 0.16 -12.05
CA THR A 27 22.22 0.01 -10.60
C THR A 27 21.80 1.31 -9.91
N GLY A 28 20.77 1.18 -9.07
CA GLY A 28 19.80 2.23 -8.79
C GLY A 28 20.40 3.60 -8.59
N GLU A 29 19.87 4.58 -9.33
CA GLU A 29 19.99 6.00 -9.00
C GLU A 29 19.72 6.16 -7.50
N ILE A 30 20.79 6.47 -6.76
CA ILE A 30 20.83 6.44 -5.30
C ILE A 30 20.16 7.71 -4.76
N VAL A 31 18.89 7.94 -5.12
CA VAL A 31 18.11 9.03 -4.53
C VAL A 31 17.92 8.76 -3.04
N ALA A 32 18.20 9.75 -2.21
CA ALA A 32 18.22 9.60 -0.75
C ALA A 32 16.86 9.19 -0.18
N VAL A 33 15.75 9.76 -0.69
CA VAL A 33 14.39 9.55 -0.15
C VAL A 33 13.43 9.10 -1.26
N LYS A 34 12.63 8.06 -0.98
CA LYS A 34 11.61 7.51 -1.87
C LYS A 34 10.25 7.43 -1.18
N ILE A 35 9.18 7.69 -1.93
CA ILE A 35 7.81 7.44 -1.48
C ILE A 35 7.37 6.08 -2.03
N ARG A 36 7.13 5.12 -1.12
CA ARG A 36 6.89 3.71 -1.47
C ARG A 36 5.72 3.13 -0.68
N LEU A 37 5.24 1.98 -1.13
CA LEU A 37 4.22 1.21 -0.43
C LEU A 37 4.87 0.23 0.56
N LYS A 38 4.54 0.36 1.83
CA LYS A 38 4.84 -0.63 2.87
C LYS A 38 3.72 -1.65 2.93
N ARG A 39 4.04 -2.94 2.81
CA ARG A 39 3.03 -4.00 2.86
C ARG A 39 2.82 -4.44 4.29
N LEU A 40 1.56 -4.43 4.71
CA LEU A 40 1.06 -4.99 5.96
C LEU A 40 -0.08 -5.98 5.65
N GLY A 41 -0.57 -6.63 6.70
CA GLY A 41 -1.71 -7.53 6.62
C GLY A 41 -1.35 -9.01 6.54
N LYS A 42 -2.40 -9.83 6.46
CA LYS A 42 -2.31 -11.29 6.44
C LYS A 42 -2.13 -11.79 5.00
N ILE A 43 -1.88 -13.09 4.86
CA ILE A 43 -1.93 -13.76 3.56
C ILE A 43 -3.32 -13.52 2.95
N ARG A 44 -3.38 -13.17 1.65
CA ARG A 44 -4.61 -12.83 0.91
C ARG A 44 -5.42 -11.62 1.42
N ALA A 45 -4.90 -10.87 2.38
CA ALA A 45 -5.49 -9.60 2.83
C ALA A 45 -4.39 -8.52 2.91
N PRO A 46 -3.89 -8.04 1.75
CA PRO A 46 -2.86 -7.01 1.72
C PRO A 46 -3.42 -5.64 2.11
N TYR A 47 -2.73 -4.98 3.05
CA TYR A 47 -2.95 -3.59 3.42
C TYR A 47 -1.68 -2.81 3.14
N TYR A 48 -1.76 -1.67 2.45
CA TYR A 48 -0.59 -0.86 2.16
C TYR A 48 -0.64 0.47 2.89
N ARG A 49 0.54 0.93 3.33
CA ARG A 49 0.76 2.28 3.82
C ARG A 49 1.64 3.02 2.84
N ILE A 50 1.29 4.25 2.53
CA ILE A 50 2.11 5.13 1.70
C ILE A 50 3.11 5.77 2.64
N VAL A 51 4.38 5.40 2.48
CA VAL A 51 5.44 5.78 3.41
C VAL A 51 6.57 6.48 2.69
N VAL A 52 7.17 7.45 3.36
CA VAL A 52 8.39 8.12 2.94
C VAL A 52 9.55 7.47 3.69
N ALA A 53 10.51 6.91 2.95
CA ALA A 53 11.65 6.21 3.53
C ALA A 53 12.92 6.44 2.73
N ASP A 54 14.06 6.33 3.40
CA ASP A 54 15.36 6.35 2.73
C ASP A 54 15.48 5.13 1.80
N SER A 55 16.01 5.33 0.60
CA SER A 55 16.06 4.29 -0.43
C SER A 55 16.90 3.07 -0.05
N ARG A 56 17.86 3.23 0.87
CA ARG A 56 18.76 2.17 1.34
C ARG A 56 18.10 1.28 2.39
N THR A 57 16.97 1.69 2.94
CA THR A 57 16.25 0.91 3.97
C THR A 57 15.45 -0.23 3.35
N LYS A 58 15.35 -1.36 4.07
CA LYS A 58 14.47 -2.49 3.69
C LYS A 58 13.03 -2.03 3.48
N ARG A 59 12.31 -2.64 2.53
CA ARG A 59 10.91 -2.31 2.15
C ARG A 59 10.00 -1.98 3.33
N ASP A 60 9.94 -2.88 4.33
CA ASP A 60 9.06 -2.76 5.49
C ASP A 60 9.77 -2.24 6.75
N GLY A 61 10.98 -1.70 6.60
CA GLY A 61 11.85 -1.26 7.70
C GLY A 61 11.49 0.12 8.26
N ARG A 62 12.53 0.86 8.67
CA ARG A 62 12.41 2.22 9.23
C ARG A 62 11.80 3.16 8.19
N VAL A 63 10.83 3.93 8.65
CA VAL A 63 10.08 4.93 7.88
C VAL A 63 10.37 6.30 8.49
N ILE A 64 10.45 7.33 7.65
CA ILE A 64 10.56 8.73 8.09
C ILE A 64 9.17 9.21 8.48
N GLU A 65 8.20 9.02 7.57
CA GLU A 65 6.83 9.47 7.76
C GLU A 65 5.81 8.59 7.00
N GLU A 66 4.61 8.42 7.57
CA GLU A 66 3.47 7.79 6.90
C GLU A 66 2.52 8.88 6.41
N ILE A 67 2.31 8.96 5.09
CA ILE A 67 1.52 10.03 4.45
C ILE A 67 0.17 9.54 3.93
N GLY A 68 -0.16 8.26 4.11
CA GLY A 68 -1.42 7.72 3.62
C GLY A 68 -1.61 6.21 3.73
N LYS A 69 -2.77 5.75 3.27
CA LYS A 69 -3.22 4.36 3.28
C LYS A 69 -3.75 3.97 1.91
N TYR A 70 -3.51 2.72 1.53
CA TYR A 70 -4.01 2.15 0.28
C TYR A 70 -4.48 0.71 0.50
N HIS A 71 -5.78 0.47 0.30
CA HIS A 71 -6.39 -0.85 0.43
C HIS A 71 -6.99 -1.28 -0.92
N PRO A 72 -6.29 -2.12 -1.71
CA PRO A 72 -6.79 -2.58 -3.00
C PRO A 72 -7.88 -3.65 -2.90
N THR A 73 -8.06 -4.27 -1.73
CA THR A 73 -9.05 -5.34 -1.54
C THR A 73 -10.48 -4.83 -1.36
N GLU A 74 -10.64 -3.52 -1.19
CA GLU A 74 -11.95 -2.88 -1.08
C GLU A 74 -12.44 -2.47 -2.47
N GLU A 75 -13.74 -2.62 -2.72
CA GLU A 75 -14.42 -2.11 -3.92
C GLU A 75 -15.41 -1.03 -3.47
N PRO A 76 -15.17 0.26 -3.81
CA PRO A 76 -13.99 0.82 -4.48
C PRO A 76 -12.71 0.81 -3.60
N SER A 77 -11.54 0.84 -4.22
CA SER A 77 -10.25 0.84 -3.49
C SER A 77 -10.15 2.03 -2.56
N PHE A 78 -9.92 1.78 -1.28
CA PHE A 78 -9.76 2.84 -0.29
C PHE A 78 -8.38 3.48 -0.43
N ILE A 79 -8.38 4.77 -0.74
CA ILE A 79 -7.18 5.61 -0.88
C ILE A 79 -7.35 6.81 0.03
N GLU A 80 -6.42 6.98 0.96
CA GLU A 80 -6.34 8.13 1.86
C GLU A 80 -4.92 8.68 1.76
N VAL A 81 -4.76 9.93 1.33
CA VAL A 81 -3.47 10.59 1.18
C VAL A 81 -3.55 11.95 1.85
N ASP A 82 -2.57 12.25 2.70
CA ASP A 82 -2.34 13.60 3.19
C ASP A 82 -1.70 14.42 2.06
N SER A 83 -2.53 15.22 1.38
CA SER A 83 -2.10 16.07 0.28
C SER A 83 -0.99 17.04 0.68
N GLU A 84 -1.04 17.62 1.88
CA GLU A 84 -0.07 18.64 2.31
C GLU A 84 1.31 18.02 2.48
N ARG A 85 1.38 16.89 3.18
CA ARG A 85 2.63 16.15 3.38
C ARG A 85 3.15 15.57 2.08
N ALA A 86 2.27 15.08 1.20
CA ALA A 86 2.67 14.62 -0.13
C ALA A 86 3.32 15.76 -0.94
N GLN A 87 2.74 16.96 -0.99
CA GLN A 87 3.32 18.10 -1.69
C GLN A 87 4.68 18.51 -1.11
N TYR A 88 4.81 18.53 0.22
CA TYR A 88 6.08 18.84 0.88
C TYR A 88 7.19 17.86 0.47
N TRP A 89 6.93 16.56 0.54
CA TRP A 89 7.95 15.57 0.19
C TRP A 89 8.30 15.59 -1.30
N LEU A 90 7.31 15.82 -2.16
CA LEU A 90 7.55 16.00 -3.60
C LEU A 90 8.42 17.25 -3.87
N SER A 91 8.20 18.36 -3.16
CA SER A 91 9.00 19.58 -3.33
C SER A 91 10.43 19.45 -2.80
N VAL A 92 10.65 18.62 -1.78
CA VAL A 92 11.99 18.25 -1.27
C VAL A 92 12.72 17.28 -2.22
N GLY A 93 12.05 16.77 -3.26
CA GLY A 93 12.64 15.89 -4.27
C GLY A 93 12.52 14.40 -3.94
N ALA A 94 11.59 14.01 -3.06
CA ALA A 94 11.30 12.60 -2.82
C ALA A 94 10.71 11.96 -4.08
N GLN A 95 11.29 10.83 -4.49
CA GLN A 95 10.86 10.15 -5.72
C GLN A 95 9.77 9.11 -5.39
N PRO A 96 8.54 9.25 -5.92
CA PRO A 96 7.52 8.22 -5.77
C PRO A 96 7.79 7.01 -6.67
N THR A 97 7.49 5.81 -6.15
CA THR A 97 7.45 4.59 -6.96
C THR A 97 6.25 4.60 -7.93
N GLU A 98 6.33 3.84 -9.02
CA GLU A 98 5.31 3.81 -10.09
C GLU A 98 3.86 3.66 -9.56
N GLN A 99 3.63 2.72 -8.64
CA GLN A 99 2.32 2.49 -8.02
C GLN A 99 1.85 3.69 -7.18
N VAL A 100 2.76 4.34 -6.45
CA VAL A 100 2.45 5.54 -5.69
C VAL A 100 2.16 6.70 -6.63
N THR A 101 2.88 6.84 -7.74
CA THR A 101 2.58 7.85 -8.77
C THR A 101 1.17 7.66 -9.34
N ALA A 102 0.71 6.42 -9.56
CA ALA A 102 -0.65 6.15 -9.99
C ALA A 102 -1.68 6.60 -8.93
N ILE A 103 -1.42 6.34 -7.65
CA ILE A 103 -2.26 6.80 -6.54
C ILE A 103 -2.30 8.33 -6.49
N LEU A 104 -1.14 9.01 -6.56
CA LEU A 104 -1.06 10.47 -6.53
C LEU A 104 -1.72 11.14 -7.75
N LYS A 105 -1.75 10.46 -8.90
CA LYS A 105 -2.53 10.90 -10.07
C LYS A 105 -4.03 10.80 -9.81
N LEU A 106 -4.48 9.70 -9.19
CA LEU A 106 -5.88 9.50 -8.82
C LEU A 106 -6.35 10.52 -7.78
N THR A 107 -5.51 10.87 -6.81
CA THR A 107 -5.83 11.88 -5.79
C THR A 107 -5.68 13.33 -6.29
N GLY A 108 -5.01 13.53 -7.43
CA GLY A 108 -4.71 14.84 -8.01
C GLY A 108 -3.46 15.52 -7.42
N ASP A 109 -2.81 14.92 -6.43
CA ASP A 109 -1.60 15.49 -5.81
C ASP A 109 -0.41 15.54 -6.79
N TRP A 110 -0.34 14.59 -7.72
CA TRP A 110 0.70 14.60 -8.75
C TRP A 110 0.53 15.76 -9.74
N GLY A 111 -0.71 16.12 -10.09
CA GLY A 111 -1.00 17.25 -10.97
C GLY A 111 -0.64 18.58 -10.29
N LYS A 112 -1.03 18.73 -9.01
CA LYS A 112 -0.67 19.92 -8.20
C LYS A 112 0.84 20.13 -8.15
N PHE A 113 1.62 19.06 -7.96
CA PHE A 113 3.08 19.13 -7.93
C PHE A 113 3.68 19.56 -9.28
N LYS A 114 3.10 19.11 -10.40
CA LYS A 114 3.55 19.48 -11.76
C LYS A 114 3.08 20.86 -12.23
N GLY A 115 2.30 21.57 -11.43
CA GLY A 115 1.82 22.92 -11.75
C GLY A 115 0.40 22.97 -12.31
N ASP A 116 -0.29 21.83 -12.41
CA ASP A 116 -1.70 21.76 -12.81
C ASP A 116 -2.59 22.05 -11.60
N LYS A 117 -3.15 23.27 -11.56
CA LYS A 117 -3.99 23.74 -10.44
C LYS A 117 -5.38 23.09 -10.40
N ASP A 118 -5.79 22.40 -11.46
CA ASP A 118 -7.12 21.80 -11.62
C ASP A 118 -7.20 20.30 -11.28
N ALA A 119 -6.17 19.74 -10.65
CA ALA A 119 -6.11 18.31 -10.34
C ALA A 119 -7.12 17.93 -9.23
N LYS A 120 -8.29 17.46 -9.67
CA LYS A 120 -9.41 17.00 -8.83
C LYS A 120 -9.19 15.55 -8.39
N SER A 121 -9.35 15.31 -7.10
CA SER A 121 -9.31 13.96 -6.50
C SER A 121 -10.43 13.10 -7.07
N THR A 122 -10.07 12.05 -7.81
CA THR A 122 -10.97 11.06 -8.39
C THR A 122 -10.99 9.78 -7.55
N VAL A 123 -10.80 9.89 -6.23
CA VAL A 123 -10.95 8.75 -5.33
C VAL A 123 -12.43 8.45 -5.18
N LYS A 124 -12.83 7.25 -5.59
CA LYS A 124 -14.20 6.74 -5.37
C LYS A 124 -14.32 6.36 -3.89
N VAL A 125 -15.06 7.16 -3.14
CA VAL A 125 -15.36 6.87 -1.73
C VAL A 125 -16.48 5.84 -1.69
N ARG A 126 -16.24 4.72 -1.01
CA ARG A 126 -17.29 3.73 -0.73
C ARG A 126 -18.37 4.39 0.14
N GLU A 127 -19.64 4.25 -0.24
CA GLU A 127 -20.74 4.68 0.62
C GLU A 127 -20.65 3.96 1.98
N PRO A 128 -20.77 4.68 3.10
CA PRO A 128 -20.67 4.08 4.42
C PRO A 128 -21.73 2.98 4.53
N LYS A 129 -21.29 1.75 4.81
CA LYS A 129 -22.22 0.65 5.08
C LYS A 129 -23.16 1.11 6.19
N ALA A 130 -24.46 1.17 5.87
CA ALA A 130 -25.50 1.65 6.75
C ALA A 130 -25.32 1.09 8.17
N ALA A 131 -25.42 1.96 9.17
CA ALA A 131 -25.35 1.57 10.57
C ALA A 131 -26.32 0.41 10.80
N PHE A 132 -25.80 -0.72 11.28
CA PHE A 132 -26.61 -1.84 11.70
C PHE A 132 -27.46 -1.38 12.88
N GLN A 133 -28.73 -1.08 12.62
CA GLN A 133 -29.73 -0.90 13.66
C GLN A 133 -29.98 -2.28 14.27
N ALA A 134 -29.59 -2.45 15.53
CA ALA A 134 -29.95 -3.65 16.27
C ALA A 134 -31.46 -3.63 16.54
N ASP A 135 -32.22 -4.52 15.92
CA ASP A 135 -33.60 -4.79 16.32
C ASP A 135 -33.64 -5.23 17.79
N ALA A 136 -34.09 -4.34 18.67
CA ALA A 136 -34.26 -4.55 20.11
C ALA A 136 -35.43 -5.52 20.46
N ALA A 137 -35.85 -6.37 19.53
CA ALA A 137 -37.01 -7.26 19.69
C ALA A 137 -36.65 -8.71 20.10
N LYS A 138 -35.37 -9.08 20.21
CA LYS A 138 -34.97 -10.44 20.64
C LYS A 138 -34.46 -10.42 22.08
N LYS A 139 -35.36 -10.79 23.00
CA LYS A 139 -35.11 -11.04 24.42
C LYS A 139 -33.92 -11.98 24.60
N SER A 140 -32.80 -11.46 25.10
CA SER A 140 -31.74 -12.24 25.72
C SER A 140 -32.16 -12.58 27.15
N VAL A 141 -32.65 -13.80 27.38
CA VAL A 141 -32.58 -14.42 28.72
C VAL A 141 -32.27 -15.91 28.56
N VAL A 142 -31.02 -16.20 28.22
CA VAL A 142 -30.37 -17.44 28.67
C VAL A 142 -29.83 -17.10 30.05
N LYS A 143 -30.46 -17.65 31.10
CA LYS A 143 -30.03 -17.46 32.50
C LYS A 143 -29.09 -18.63 32.88
N PRO A 144 -27.93 -18.34 33.50
CA PRO A 144 -26.85 -19.30 33.72
C PRO A 144 -27.23 -20.39 34.72
N LYS A 145 -26.77 -21.62 34.45
CA LYS A 145 -26.91 -22.76 35.35
C LYS A 145 -25.84 -22.70 36.44
N ALA A 146 -26.26 -22.55 37.69
CA ALA A 146 -25.42 -22.71 38.87
C ALA A 146 -26.20 -23.46 39.97
N GLU A 147 -25.66 -24.61 40.41
CA GLU A 147 -25.87 -25.40 41.66
C GLU A 147 -25.22 -26.79 41.42
N LYS A 148 -23.97 -27.11 41.83
CA LYS A 148 -23.32 -27.33 43.14
C LYS A 148 -23.60 -28.72 43.79
N LYS A 149 -22.60 -29.61 43.77
CA LYS A 149 -22.11 -30.53 44.85
C LYS A 149 -21.02 -31.45 44.24
N ALA A 150 -19.73 -31.31 44.58
CA ALA A 150 -19.04 -31.77 45.79
C ALA A 150 -18.96 -33.30 45.89
N ASP A 151 -17.77 -33.86 45.60
CA ASP A 151 -17.12 -34.86 46.46
C ASP A 151 -15.61 -34.95 46.12
N ALA A 152 -14.78 -34.81 47.14
CA ALA A 152 -13.36 -35.22 47.22
C ALA A 152 -13.32 -36.45 48.18
N PRO A 153 -12.21 -37.18 48.45
CA PRO A 153 -10.80 -37.03 48.04
C PRO A 153 -10.05 -38.39 47.76
N ALA A 154 -8.77 -38.32 47.34
CA ALA A 154 -7.65 -39.25 47.64
C ALA A 154 -6.42 -38.73 46.85
N ALA A 155 -5.43 -38.05 47.42
CA ALA A 155 -4.38 -38.51 48.34
C ALA A 155 -3.44 -39.57 47.73
N ASP A 156 -2.33 -39.10 47.16
CA ASP A 156 -0.93 -39.58 47.33
C ASP A 156 -0.05 -38.51 46.63
N GLU A 157 0.72 -37.66 47.34
CA GLU A 157 2.10 -37.90 47.81
C GLU A 157 3.00 -38.53 46.72
N ALA A 158 4.26 -38.17 46.47
CA ALA A 158 5.21 -37.16 46.91
C ALA A 158 6.46 -37.35 45.99
N ALA A 159 7.47 -36.48 46.15
CA ALA A 159 8.82 -36.54 45.57
C ALA A 159 8.96 -36.00 44.12
N ASP A 160 9.91 -35.15 43.75
CA ASP A 160 11.24 -34.92 44.32
C ASP A 160 11.82 -33.53 43.97
N ALA A 161 12.45 -32.92 44.99
CA ALA A 161 13.55 -31.94 45.04
C ALA A 161 13.73 -30.75 44.05
N PRO A 162 13.87 -29.53 44.59
CA PRO A 162 14.71 -28.46 44.04
C PRO A 162 16.09 -28.44 44.75
N ALA A 163 17.20 -28.36 44.01
CA ALA A 163 18.51 -28.02 44.57
C ALA A 163 19.40 -27.27 43.56
N GLU A 164 19.70 -26.01 43.93
CA GLU A 164 20.94 -25.22 43.71
C GLU A 164 21.37 -24.89 42.26
N THR A 165 21.88 -23.70 41.90
CA THR A 165 22.91 -22.85 42.50
C THR A 165 22.90 -21.41 41.90
N SER A 166 23.54 -20.47 42.62
CA SER A 166 24.15 -19.19 42.17
C SER A 166 23.28 -17.93 42.26
N ALA A 167 23.72 -16.80 42.81
CA ALA A 167 25.03 -16.41 43.33
C ALA A 167 24.87 -15.17 44.25
N GLU A 168 25.88 -15.05 45.10
CA GLU A 168 26.41 -13.87 45.81
C GLU A 168 26.31 -12.53 45.04
#